data_AF-A0A8J6E5E8-F1
#
_entry.id   AF-A0A8J6E5E8-F1
#
_cell.length_a   1.000
_cell.length_b   1.000
_cell.length_c   1.000
_cell.angle_alpha   90.00
_cell.angle_beta   90.00
_cell.angle_gamma   90.00
#
_symmetry.space_group_name_H-M   'P 1'
#
loop_
_entity.id
_entity.type
_entity.pdbx_description
1 polymer ?
#
loop_
_entity_poly.entity_id
_entity_poly.type
_entity_poly.pdbx_seq_one_letter_code
_entity_poly.pdbx_strand_id
1 'polypeptide(L)' 'TSPQFNDRLLYCVPKLRLIGQKYSVRARIDVEGMELKHSSSPNLTRTFLVSGKQRSLELQARYDPDGDRM' A
#
# COMPACT_ATOMS: atom_id res chain seq x y z
N THR A 1 -4.41 -20.72 19.83
CA THR A 1 -4.98 -20.12 18.62
C THR A 1 -4.04 -19.02 18.17
N SER A 2 -3.58 -19.04 16.91
CA SER A 2 -2.72 -17.98 16.38
C SER A 2 -3.47 -16.64 16.39
N PRO A 3 -2.79 -15.51 16.65
CA PRO A 3 -3.45 -14.20 16.62
C PRO A 3 -4.05 -13.97 15.23
N GLN A 4 -5.30 -13.54 15.18
CA GLN A 4 -5.96 -13.14 13.94
C GLN A 4 -5.33 -11.82 13.48
N PHE A 5 -4.43 -11.92 12.51
CA PHE A 5 -3.96 -10.76 11.76
C PHE A 5 -5.05 -10.32 10.77
N ASN A 6 -5.07 -9.03 10.43
CA ASN A 6 -5.98 -8.49 9.42
C ASN A 6 -5.75 -9.21 8.07
N ASP A 7 -6.83 -9.60 7.38
CA ASP A 7 -6.82 -10.41 6.15
C ASP A 7 -6.71 -9.57 4.86
N ARG A 8 -6.75 -8.24 4.97
CA ARG A 8 -6.91 -7.32 3.84
C ARG A 8 -6.04 -6.07 3.97
N LEU A 9 -5.48 -5.65 2.84
CA LEU A 9 -4.89 -4.33 2.62
C LEU A 9 -5.92 -3.39 1.98
N LEU A 10 -6.15 -2.24 2.64
CA LEU A 10 -7.03 -1.18 2.13
C LEU A 10 -6.20 0.02 1.66
N TYR A 11 -6.31 0.38 0.39
CA TYR A 11 -5.79 1.65 -0.10
C TYR A 11 -6.88 2.71 -0.04
N CYS A 12 -6.66 3.69 0.82
CA CYS A 12 -7.60 4.77 1.11
C CYS A 12 -7.08 6.09 0.57
N VAL A 13 -7.99 6.92 0.04
CA VAL A 13 -7.70 8.29 -0.36
C VAL A 13 -8.56 9.25 0.46
N PRO A 14 -8.00 10.38 0.93
CA PRO A 14 -8.75 11.38 1.66
C PRO A 14 -9.84 11.98 0.76
N LYS A 15 -11.00 12.28 1.35
CA LYS A 15 -12.08 13.05 0.72
C LYS A 15 -12.08 14.45 1.30
N LEU A 16 -12.13 15.46 0.43
CA LEU A 16 -12.29 16.85 0.83
C LEU A 16 -13.65 17.03 1.55
N ARG A 17 -13.61 17.59 2.76
CA ARG A 17 -14.80 17.98 3.54
C ARG A 17 -14.49 19.24 4.33
N LEU A 18 -15.53 20.02 4.64
CA LEU A 18 -15.41 21.22 5.46
C LEU A 18 -15.02 20.91 6.92
N ILE A 19 -15.51 19.80 7.47
CA ILE A 19 -15.23 19.40 8.86
C ILE A 19 -14.94 17.91 8.93
N GLY A 20 -13.84 17.59 9.62
CA GLY A 20 -13.38 16.23 9.88
C GLY A 20 -12.66 15.59 8.69
N GLN A 21 -11.88 14.54 8.98
CA GLN A 21 -11.23 13.73 7.96
C GLN A 21 -12.12 12.54 7.59
N LYS A 22 -12.34 12.34 6.30
CA LYS A 22 -13.01 11.14 5.77
C LYS A 22 -12.16 10.55 4.67
N TYR A 23 -12.14 9.23 4.58
CA TYR A 23 -11.44 8.50 3.54
C TYR A 23 -12.41 7.66 2.72
N SER A 24 -12.11 7.48 1.44
CA SER A 24 -12.71 6.43 0.62
C SER A 24 -11.71 5.33 0.35
N VAL A 25 -12.19 4.09 0.42
CA VAL A 25 -11.45 2.93 -0.07
C VAL A 25 -11.45 2.96 -1.61
N ARG A 26 -10.26 3.08 -2.20
CA ARG A 26 -10.02 2.98 -3.65
C ARG A 26 -9.71 1.55 -4.07
N ALA A 27 -9.03 0.78 -3.22
CA ALA A 27 -8.72 -0.62 -3.45
C ALA A 27 -8.80 -1.45 -2.18
N ARG A 28 -9.15 -2.73 -2.37
CA ARG A 28 -9.11 -3.79 -1.36
C ARG A 28 -8.32 -4.94 -1.97
N ILE A 29 -7.31 -5.42 -1.26
CA ILE A 29 -6.45 -6.52 -1.69
C ILE A 29 -6.43 -7.54 -0.56
N ASP A 30 -6.72 -8.80 -0.87
CA ASP A 30 -6.58 -9.87 0.10
C ASP A 30 -5.10 -10.18 0.29
N VAL A 31 -4.70 -10.35 1.55
CA VAL A 31 -3.33 -10.73 1.89
C VAL A 31 -3.02 -12.14 1.40
N GLU A 32 -4.03 -13.01 1.35
CA GLU A 32 -3.89 -14.35 0.81
C GLU A 32 -3.57 -14.32 -0.70
N GLY A 33 -2.38 -14.79 -1.05
CA GLY A 33 -1.89 -14.74 -2.43
C GLY A 33 -1.46 -13.35 -2.89
N MET A 34 -1.20 -12.42 -1.96
CA MET A 34 -0.58 -11.14 -2.26
C MET A 34 0.92 -11.33 -2.53
N GLU A 35 1.43 -10.71 -3.60
CA GLU A 35 2.84 -10.66 -3.97
C GLU A 35 3.36 -9.21 -3.94
N LEU A 36 4.61 -9.05 -3.54
CA LEU A 36 5.34 -7.79 -3.58
C LEU A 36 6.50 -7.89 -4.57
N LYS A 37 6.62 -6.90 -5.46
CA LYS A 37 7.75 -6.79 -6.40
C LYS A 37 8.36 -5.41 -6.31
N HIS A 38 9.68 -5.33 -6.22
CA HIS A 38 10.35 -4.04 -6.34
C HIS A 38 10.13 -3.52 -7.76
N SER A 39 9.65 -2.29 -7.89
CA SER A 39 9.42 -1.65 -9.19
C SER A 39 10.60 -0.75 -9.50
N SER A 40 11.23 -0.95 -10.66
CA SER A 40 12.19 0.00 -11.23
C SER A 40 11.45 0.94 -12.18
N SER A 41 10.54 1.76 -11.65
CA SER A 41 9.92 2.79 -12.48
C SER A 41 10.99 3.86 -12.81
N PRO A 42 11.22 4.22 -14.09
CA PRO A 42 12.36 5.06 -14.48
C PRO A 42 12.37 6.45 -13.84
N ASN A 43 11.19 6.92 -13.42
CA ASN A 43 10.98 8.28 -12.93
C ASN A 43 10.68 8.34 -11.42
N LEU A 44 10.52 7.20 -10.74
CA LEU A 44 10.20 7.18 -9.30
C LEU A 44 11.13 6.21 -8.59
N THR A 45 11.83 6.73 -7.58
CA THR A 45 12.61 5.90 -6.66
C THR A 45 11.69 5.32 -5.59
N ARG A 46 12.10 4.17 -5.01
CA ARG A 46 11.44 3.52 -3.87
C ARG A 46 10.00 3.14 -4.16
N THR A 47 9.77 2.62 -5.36
CA THR A 47 8.49 2.08 -5.81
C THR A 47 8.43 0.58 -5.63
N PHE A 48 7.26 0.09 -5.22
CA PHE A 48 6.97 -1.33 -5.14
C PHE A 48 5.56 -1.61 -5.66
N LEU A 49 5.42 -2.73 -6.36
CA LEU A 49 4.17 -3.22 -6.88
C LEU A 49 3.59 -4.23 -5.88
N VAL A 50 2.41 -3.93 -5.36
CA VAL A 50 1.58 -4.84 -4.58
C VAL A 50 0.57 -5.48 -5.52
N SER A 51 0.66 -6.78 -5.74
CA SER A 51 -0.31 -7.52 -6.57
C SER A 51 -1.08 -8.49 -5.69
N GLY A 52 -2.40 -8.47 -5.74
CA GLY A 52 -3.20 -9.56 -5.21
C GLY A 52 -4.20 -10.06 -6.23
N LYS A 53 -5.05 -10.99 -5.82
CA LYS A 53 -6.00 -11.68 -6.70
C LYS A 53 -6.96 -10.70 -7.42
N GLN A 54 -7.31 -9.58 -6.78
CA GLN A 54 -8.27 -8.61 -7.32
C GLN A 54 -7.62 -7.56 -8.24
N ARG A 55 -6.45 -7.06 -7.86
CA ARG A 55 -5.74 -5.99 -8.58
C ARG A 55 -4.32 -5.82 -8.09
N SER A 56 -3.56 -5.04 -8.86
CA SER A 56 -2.25 -4.54 -8.47
C SER A 56 -2.26 -3.02 -8.22
N LEU A 57 -1.35 -2.57 -7.34
CA LEU A 57 -1.11 -1.17 -6.99
C LEU A 57 0.39 -0.92 -6.96
N GLU A 58 0.85 0.09 -7.68
CA GLU A 58 2.20 0.62 -7.50
C GLU A 58 2.16 1.68 -6.39
N LEU A 59 3.02 1.51 -5.39
CA LEU A 59 3.14 2.39 -4.24
C LEU A 59 4.55 2.93 -4.16
N GLN A 60 4.67 4.22 -3.83
CA GLN A 60 5.94 4.88 -3.60
C GLN A 60 6.11 5.18 -2.11
N ALA A 61 7.20 4.70 -1.52
CA ALA A 61 7.55 5.05 -0.15
C ALA A 61 8.16 6.46 -0.09
N ARG A 62 7.78 7.24 0.95
CA ARG A 62 8.36 8.58 1.18
C ARG A 62 9.80 8.51 1.69
N TYR A 63 10.11 7.45 2.45
CA TYR A 63 11.40 7.25 3.10
C TYR A 63 11.98 5.91 2.68
N ASP A 64 13.31 5.84 2.68
CA ASP A 64 14.02 4.57 2.51
C ASP A 64 14.05 3.87 3.88
N PRO A 65 13.54 2.64 4.02
CA PRO A 65 13.61 1.93 5.30
C PRO A 65 15.06 1.68 5.76
N ASP A 66 16.04 1.67 4.85
CA ASP A 66 17.46 1.47 5.19
C ASP A 66 18.21 2.79 5.43
N GLY A 67 17.55 3.94 5.22
CA GLY A 67 18.13 5.28 5.26
C GLY A 67 18.36 5.88 6.65
N ASP A 68 18.12 5.13 7.73
CA ASP A 68 18.39 5.54 9.12
C ASP A 68 19.69 4.91 9.69
N ARG A 69 20.51 4.31 8.82
CA ARG A 69 21.82 3.75 9.16
C ARG A 69 22.93 4.47 8.39
N MET A 70 23.13 5.75 8.69
CA MET A 70 24.40 6.43 8.47
C MET A 70 24.79 7.21 9.72
#